data_AF-A0AAU0QCI2-F1
#
_entry.id   AF-A0AAU0QCI2-F1
#
_cell.length_a   1.000
_cell.length_b   1.000
_cell.length_c   1.000
_cell.angle_alpha   90.00
_cell.angle_beta   90.00
_cell.angle_gamma   90.00
#
_symmetry.space_group_name_H-M   'P 1'
#
loop_
_entity.id
_entity.type
_entity.pdbx_description
1 polymer ?
#
loop_
_entity_poly.entity_id
_entity_poly.type
_entity_poly.pdbx_seq_one_letter_code
_entity_poly.pdbx_strand_id
1 'polypeptide(L)'
;MFGYTPEYIDEELDYMRQGPITRTKQRTYIIAVWSGWGGGHNYFLGQHVRGLARSVLLMLTLDAAFRLQSVWLTLLYLAVIVVLAFLSIFFVAKSDPDSHPYHTKTDPFFYAWVALFIWNVLWGWNYWKVPTKPRPKEIDESNGE
;
A
#
# COMPACT_ATOMS: atom_id res chain seq x y z
N MET A 1 5.59 4.05 -16.31
CA MET A 1 4.59 3.95 -15.22
C MET A 1 3.27 3.50 -15.80
N PHE A 2 2.44 2.75 -15.06
CA PHE A 2 1.25 2.01 -15.55
C PHE A 2 0.07 2.89 -16.03
N GLY A 3 0.35 4.05 -16.62
CA GLY A 3 -0.65 5.02 -17.10
C GLY A 3 -1.22 5.93 -16.01
N TYR A 4 -0.78 5.79 -14.76
CA TYR A 4 -1.17 6.66 -13.65
C TYR A 4 0.06 7.17 -12.90
N THR A 5 0.08 8.49 -12.68
CA THR A 5 1.10 9.21 -11.91
C THR A 5 0.35 10.00 -10.83
N PRO A 6 0.68 9.82 -9.54
CA PRO A 6 0.10 10.62 -8.47
C PRO A 6 0.54 12.07 -8.64
N GLU A 7 -0.28 13.03 -8.24
CA GLU A 7 0.07 14.45 -8.38
C GLU A 7 1.12 14.88 -7.36
N TYR A 8 1.10 14.25 -6.19
CA TYR A 8 2.01 14.48 -5.08
C TYR A 8 2.12 13.22 -4.22
N ILE A 9 3.18 13.16 -3.40
CA ILE A 9 3.23 12.20 -2.28
C ILE A 9 2.62 12.88 -1.07
N ASP A 10 1.61 12.23 -0.52
CA ASP A 10 0.88 12.70 0.63
C ASP A 10 1.63 12.34 1.91
N GLU A 11 2.05 13.35 2.68
CA GLU A 11 2.74 13.13 3.95
C GLU A 11 1.87 12.38 4.97
N GLU A 12 0.53 12.37 4.83
CA GLU A 12 -0.33 11.55 5.71
C GLU A 12 -0.01 10.06 5.61
N LEU A 13 0.54 9.59 4.49
CA LEU A 13 0.99 8.21 4.37
C LEU A 13 2.12 7.88 5.36
N ASP A 14 2.96 8.84 5.74
CA ASP A 14 3.99 8.60 6.76
C ASP A 14 3.40 8.59 8.18
N TYR A 15 2.29 9.30 8.39
CA TYR A 15 1.56 9.36 9.66
C TYR A 15 0.41 8.38 9.78
N MET A 16 0.28 7.44 8.84
CA MET A 16 -0.83 6.50 8.80
C MET A 16 -0.92 5.51 9.95
N ARG A 17 -0.04 5.59 10.96
CA ARG A 17 -0.18 4.87 12.23
C ARG A 17 -0.97 5.66 13.28
N GLN A 18 -1.19 6.95 13.07
CA GLN A 18 -1.77 7.87 14.06
C GLN A 18 -3.29 7.94 14.00
N GLY A 19 -3.95 7.35 12.99
CA GLY A 19 -5.41 7.33 12.94
C GLY A 19 -6.04 7.05 11.56
N PRO A 20 -7.38 7.04 11.48
CA PRO A 20 -8.17 6.90 10.25
C PRO A 20 -7.72 7.86 9.14
N ILE A 21 -7.38 7.30 7.98
CA ILE A 21 -7.06 8.06 6.77
C ILE A 21 -8.10 7.74 5.70
N THR A 22 -8.53 8.77 4.98
CA THR A 22 -9.44 8.60 3.83
C THR A 22 -8.75 7.86 2.70
N ARG A 23 -9.40 6.82 2.17
CA ARG A 23 -8.90 6.05 1.03
C ARG A 23 -9.08 6.87 -0.24
N THR A 24 -8.00 7.04 -0.98
CA THR A 24 -8.02 7.67 -2.31
C THR A 24 -7.30 6.78 -3.30
N LYS A 25 -7.61 6.93 -4.59
CA LYS A 25 -6.88 6.22 -5.66
C LYS A 25 -5.38 6.50 -5.58
N GLN A 26 -5.00 7.76 -5.35
CA GLN A 26 -3.61 8.18 -5.21
C GLN A 26 -2.90 7.43 -4.08
N ARG A 27 -3.45 7.48 -2.86
CA ARG A 27 -2.87 6.81 -1.68
C ARG A 27 -2.80 5.29 -1.89
N THR A 28 -3.86 4.71 -2.44
CA THR A 28 -3.89 3.26 -2.74
C THR A 28 -2.81 2.88 -3.73
N TYR A 29 -2.61 3.67 -4.79
CA TYR A 29 -1.60 3.40 -5.80
C TYR A 29 -0.18 3.50 -5.25
N ILE A 30 0.09 4.53 -4.46
CA ILE A 30 1.38 4.70 -3.78
C ILE A 30 1.65 3.50 -2.86
N ILE A 31 0.67 3.12 -2.02
CA ILE A 31 0.76 1.95 -1.14
C ILE A 31 0.92 0.66 -1.97
N ALA A 32 0.28 0.53 -3.13
CA ALA A 32 0.42 -0.64 -3.99
C ALA A 32 1.84 -0.78 -4.57
N VAL A 33 2.50 0.33 -4.89
CA VAL A 33 3.90 0.31 -5.33
C VAL A 33 4.84 0.02 -4.17
N TRP A 34 4.64 0.65 -3.00
CA TRP A 34 5.51 0.46 -1.85
C TRP A 34 5.35 -0.91 -1.19
N SER A 35 4.14 -1.46 -1.13
CA SER A 35 3.80 -2.65 -0.32
C SER A 35 2.97 -3.70 -1.07
N GLY A 36 2.95 -3.65 -2.40
CA GLY A 36 2.13 -4.54 -3.24
C GLY A 36 2.40 -6.02 -3.04
N TRP A 37 3.67 -6.35 -2.81
CA TRP A 37 4.21 -7.70 -2.58
C TRP A 37 3.70 -8.33 -1.27
N GLY A 38 3.50 -7.53 -0.22
CA GLY A 38 2.94 -7.97 1.06
C GLY A 38 1.41 -7.83 1.17
N GLY A 39 0.76 -7.25 0.16
CA GLY A 39 -0.68 -7.01 0.15
C GLY A 39 -1.16 -5.76 0.90
N GLY A 40 -0.27 -4.81 1.19
CA GLY A 40 -0.60 -3.64 2.01
C GLY A 40 -1.77 -2.78 1.48
N HIS A 41 -1.86 -2.62 0.16
CA HIS A 41 -2.97 -1.91 -0.48
C HIS A 41 -4.31 -2.65 -0.36
N ASN A 42 -4.32 -3.99 -0.28
CA ASN A 42 -5.56 -4.73 -0.06
C ASN A 42 -6.10 -4.45 1.34
N TYR A 43 -5.24 -4.44 2.35
CA TYR A 43 -5.63 -4.02 3.69
C TYR A 43 -6.10 -2.55 3.71
N PHE A 44 -5.40 -1.67 2.99
CA PHE A 44 -5.81 -0.26 2.87
C PHE A 44 -7.21 -0.12 2.28
N LEU A 45 -7.57 -0.94 1.28
CA LEU A 45 -8.89 -0.98 0.65
C LEU A 45 -9.96 -1.75 1.46
N GLY A 46 -9.63 -2.28 2.65
CA GLY A 46 -10.53 -3.13 3.44
C GLY A 46 -10.72 -4.55 2.88
N GLN A 47 -9.92 -4.96 1.90
CA GLN A 47 -9.92 -6.31 1.32
C GLN A 47 -9.07 -7.27 2.17
N HIS A 48 -9.44 -7.44 3.45
CA HIS A 48 -8.63 -8.15 4.45
C HIS A 48 -8.26 -9.58 4.05
N VAL A 49 -9.19 -10.34 3.45
CA VAL A 49 -8.93 -11.72 3.00
C VAL A 49 -7.86 -11.76 1.92
N ARG A 50 -7.89 -10.83 0.95
CA ARG A 50 -6.89 -10.72 -0.11
C ARG A 50 -5.54 -10.23 0.43
N GLY A 51 -5.57 -9.32 1.39
CA GLY A 51 -4.38 -8.91 2.14
C GLY A 51 -3.72 -10.09 2.82
N LEU A 52 -4.50 -10.87 3.58
CA LEU A 52 -4.02 -12.03 4.34
C LEU A 52 -3.44 -13.11 3.43
N ALA A 53 -4.12 -13.44 2.33
CA ALA A 53 -3.61 -14.41 1.37
C ALA A 53 -2.22 -14.01 0.83
N ARG A 54 -1.97 -12.72 0.59
CA ARG A 54 -0.66 -12.23 0.15
C ARG A 54 0.39 -12.24 1.25
N SER A 55 0.02 -11.86 2.46
CA SER A 55 0.93 -11.93 3.60
C SER A 55 1.35 -13.37 3.89
N VAL A 56 0.42 -14.33 3.77
CA VAL A 56 0.72 -15.77 3.89
C VAL A 56 1.63 -16.25 2.77
N LEU A 57 1.36 -15.90 1.51
CA LEU A 57 2.24 -16.25 0.38
C LEU A 57 3.66 -15.72 0.59
N LEU A 58 3.80 -14.48 1.04
CA LEU A 58 5.10 -13.90 1.39
C LEU A 58 5.79 -14.71 2.49
N MET A 59 5.09 -15.05 3.58
CA MET A 59 5.65 -15.83 4.67
C MET A 59 6.08 -17.24 4.24
N LEU A 60 5.28 -17.92 3.40
CA LEU A 60 5.65 -19.21 2.80
C LEU A 60 6.88 -19.10 1.90
N THR A 61 7.03 -17.98 1.19
CA THR A 61 8.20 -17.71 0.32
C THR A 61 9.46 -17.52 1.15
N LEU A 62 9.37 -16.76 2.25
CA LEU A 62 10.47 -16.56 3.19
C LEU A 62 10.85 -17.88 3.88
N ASP A 63 9.87 -18.66 4.36
CA ASP A 63 10.13 -19.96 4.98
C ASP A 63 10.85 -20.93 4.02
N ALA A 64 10.37 -21.04 2.77
CA ALA A 64 11.01 -21.86 1.74
C ALA A 64 12.44 -21.39 1.41
N ALA A 65 12.67 -20.07 1.38
CA ALA A 65 13.98 -19.48 1.14
C ALA A 65 14.96 -19.77 2.28
N PHE A 66 14.57 -19.49 3.53
CA PHE A 66 15.46 -19.63 4.70
C PHE A 66 15.74 -21.08 5.06
N ARG A 67 14.77 -21.98 4.86
CA ARG A 67 14.98 -23.42 5.10
C ARG A 67 15.72 -24.11 3.95
N LEU A 68 16.02 -23.40 2.85
CA LEU A 68 16.64 -23.93 1.64
C LEU A 68 15.94 -25.21 1.12
N GLN A 69 14.62 -25.33 1.35
CA GLN A 69 13.88 -26.56 1.02
C GLN A 69 13.95 -26.89 -0.47
N SER A 70 13.75 -25.87 -1.31
CA SER A 70 13.83 -25.99 -2.76
C SER A 70 13.98 -24.62 -3.40
N VAL A 71 15.12 -24.38 -4.07
CA VAL A 71 15.38 -23.14 -4.81
C VAL A 71 14.29 -22.90 -5.86
N TRP A 72 13.85 -23.95 -6.56
CA TRP A 72 12.81 -23.85 -7.59
C TRP A 72 11.46 -23.44 -7.03
N LEU A 73 11.08 -23.96 -5.85
CA LEU A 73 9.83 -23.60 -5.20
C LEU A 73 9.86 -22.13 -4.73
N THR A 74 10.98 -21.70 -4.16
CA THR A 74 11.19 -20.31 -3.76
C THR A 74 11.11 -19.36 -4.96
N LEU A 75 11.76 -19.71 -6.07
CA LEU A 75 11.70 -18.94 -7.32
C LEU A 75 10.27 -18.87 -7.89
N LEU A 76 9.53 -19.97 -7.84
CA LEU A 76 8.13 -20.01 -8.26
C LEU A 76 7.27 -19.05 -7.43
N TYR A 77 7.37 -19.11 -6.10
CA TYR A 77 6.59 -18.22 -5.24
C TYR A 77 6.98 -16.75 -5.41
N LEU A 78 8.28 -16.47 -5.56
CA LEU A 78 8.75 -15.11 -5.85
C LEU A 78 8.17 -14.59 -7.16
N ALA A 79 8.17 -15.41 -8.22
CA ALA A 79 7.57 -15.05 -9.50
C ALA A 79 6.07 -14.74 -9.36
N VAL A 80 5.32 -15.55 -8.60
CA VAL A 80 3.90 -15.31 -8.31
C VAL A 80 3.70 -13.99 -7.56
N ILE A 81 4.50 -13.70 -6.53
CA ILE A 81 4.43 -12.43 -5.79
C ILE A 81 4.66 -11.24 -6.71
N VAL A 82 5.69 -11.30 -7.57
CA VAL A 82 6.01 -10.24 -8.53
C VAL A 82 4.84 -10.04 -9.48
N VAL A 83 4.33 -11.11 -10.11
CA VAL A 83 3.19 -11.01 -11.04
C VAL A 83 1.97 -10.39 -10.35
N LEU A 84 1.63 -10.83 -9.14
CA LEU A 84 0.50 -10.30 -8.38
C LEU A 84 0.70 -8.82 -7.99
N ALA A 85 1.92 -8.41 -7.64
CA ALA A 85 2.24 -7.02 -7.35
C ALA A 85 2.05 -6.15 -8.60
N PHE A 86 2.60 -6.55 -9.74
CA PHE A 86 2.44 -5.85 -11.02
C PHE A 86 0.96 -5.74 -11.44
N LEU A 87 0.21 -6.85 -11.35
CA LEU A 87 -1.23 -6.84 -11.64
C LEU A 87 -1.99 -5.88 -10.72
N SER A 88 -1.63 -5.80 -9.44
CA SER A 88 -2.30 -4.90 -8.50
C SER A 88 -2.04 -3.44 -8.83
N ILE A 89 -0.78 -3.10 -9.13
CA ILE A 89 -0.41 -1.75 -9.53
C ILE A 89 -1.16 -1.38 -10.82
N PHE A 90 -1.24 -2.30 -11.78
CA PHE A 90 -2.00 -2.11 -13.02
C PHE A 90 -3.50 -1.91 -12.78
N PHE A 91 -4.13 -2.76 -11.97
CA PHE A 91 -5.56 -2.66 -11.65
C PHE A 91 -5.89 -1.36 -10.91
N VAL A 92 -5.07 -0.94 -9.95
CA VAL A 92 -5.25 0.33 -9.24
C VAL A 92 -4.98 1.53 -10.15
N ALA A 93 -4.04 1.42 -11.10
CA ALA A 93 -3.83 2.49 -12.08
C ALA A 93 -5.05 2.68 -13.00
N LYS A 94 -5.68 1.57 -13.41
CA LYS A 94 -6.83 1.53 -14.32
C LYS A 94 -8.20 1.67 -13.64
N SER A 95 -8.27 1.57 -12.31
CA SER A 95 -9.52 1.74 -11.58
C SER A 95 -10.06 3.17 -11.69
N ASP A 96 -11.37 3.30 -11.61
CA ASP A 96 -12.04 4.60 -11.58
C ASP A 96 -11.77 5.29 -10.23
N PRO A 97 -11.27 6.55 -10.21
CA PRO A 97 -11.07 7.32 -8.99
C PRO A 97 -12.31 7.41 -8.10
N ASP A 98 -13.52 7.42 -8.69
CA ASP A 98 -14.80 7.60 -7.99
C ASP A 98 -15.44 6.26 -7.59
N SER A 99 -14.74 5.14 -7.79
CA SER A 99 -15.25 3.83 -7.42
C SER A 99 -15.33 3.62 -5.90
N HIS A 100 -16.28 2.78 -5.49
CA HIS A 100 -16.74 2.59 -4.11
C HIS A 100 -15.69 2.24 -3.02
N PRO A 101 -14.47 1.72 -3.27
CA PRO A 101 -13.50 1.63 -2.15
C PRO A 101 -12.82 2.98 -1.87
N TYR A 102 -12.74 3.87 -2.85
CA TYR A 102 -12.23 5.23 -2.67
C TYR A 102 -13.31 6.07 -1.99
N HIS A 103 -12.93 7.07 -1.22
CA HIS A 103 -13.82 7.89 -0.36
C HIS A 103 -14.29 7.24 0.96
N THR A 104 -13.89 5.99 1.26
CA THR A 104 -14.14 5.38 2.58
C THR A 104 -12.93 5.55 3.52
N LYS A 105 -13.13 5.51 4.84
CA LYS A 105 -12.02 5.58 5.81
C LYS A 105 -11.36 4.20 5.99
N THR A 106 -10.06 4.18 6.28
CA THR A 106 -9.35 2.96 6.68
C THR A 106 -9.95 2.36 7.96
N ASP A 107 -10.04 1.03 7.98
CA ASP A 107 -10.58 0.28 9.12
C ASP A 107 -9.53 0.16 10.25
N PRO A 108 -9.91 0.13 11.55
CA PRO A 108 -8.96 -0.07 12.65
C PRO A 108 -8.05 -1.29 12.50
N PHE A 109 -8.52 -2.35 11.84
CA PHE A 109 -7.75 -3.55 11.59
C PHE A 109 -6.56 -3.30 10.64
N PHE A 110 -6.63 -2.27 9.79
CA PHE A 110 -5.51 -1.84 8.95
C PHE A 110 -4.26 -1.54 9.78
N TYR A 111 -4.38 -0.80 10.90
CA TYR A 111 -3.24 -0.33 11.70
C TYR A 111 -2.41 -1.46 12.29
N ALA A 112 -3.07 -2.55 12.72
CA ALA A 112 -2.39 -3.71 13.26
C ALA A 112 -1.46 -4.37 12.22
N TRP A 113 -1.90 -4.42 10.95
CA TRP A 113 -1.12 -5.01 9.86
C TRP A 113 -0.09 -4.04 9.25
N VAL A 114 -0.37 -2.74 9.27
CA VAL A 114 0.59 -1.67 8.87
C VAL A 114 1.87 -1.75 9.67
N ALA A 115 1.76 -2.00 10.98
CA ALA A 115 2.90 -2.09 11.88
C ALA A 115 3.85 -3.24 11.51
N LEU A 116 3.32 -4.36 10.99
CA LEU A 116 4.06 -5.61 10.80
C LEU A 116 4.55 -5.85 9.37
N PHE A 117 3.80 -5.44 8.34
CA PHE A 117 4.05 -5.92 6.96
C PHE A 117 4.18 -4.82 5.90
N ILE A 118 3.83 -3.57 6.22
CA ILE A 118 3.73 -2.51 5.23
C ILE A 118 5.01 -1.68 5.15
N TRP A 119 5.66 -1.42 6.29
CA TRP A 119 6.90 -0.65 6.32
C TRP A 119 8.07 -1.50 5.82
N ASN A 120 8.64 -1.10 4.69
CA ASN A 120 9.77 -1.77 4.07
C ASN A 120 10.70 -0.76 3.41
N VAL A 121 11.80 -1.22 2.82
CA VAL A 121 12.83 -0.35 2.23
C VAL A 121 12.29 0.52 1.08
N LEU A 122 11.22 0.09 0.41
CA LEU A 122 10.57 0.85 -0.66
C LEU A 122 9.57 1.90 -0.14
N TRP A 123 9.24 1.87 1.16
CA TRP A 123 8.31 2.80 1.78
C TRP A 123 8.86 4.23 1.78
N GLY A 124 8.01 5.22 1.48
CA GLY A 124 8.42 6.63 1.41
C GLY A 124 9.24 6.98 0.16
N TRP A 125 9.64 6.00 -0.66
CA TRP A 125 10.45 6.29 -1.84
C TRP A 125 9.62 6.94 -2.94
N ASN A 126 10.09 8.09 -3.42
CA ASN A 126 9.45 8.85 -4.48
C ASN A 126 9.85 8.36 -5.88
N TYR A 127 9.23 7.27 -6.33
CA TYR A 127 9.47 6.70 -7.67
C TYR A 127 8.99 7.61 -8.80
N TRP A 128 8.10 8.57 -8.52
CA TRP A 128 7.44 9.42 -9.51
C TRP A 128 8.12 10.79 -9.67
N LYS A 129 9.02 11.16 -8.75
CA LYS A 129 9.67 12.48 -8.69
C LYS A 129 8.67 13.65 -8.61
N VAL A 130 7.55 13.42 -7.92
CA VAL A 130 6.48 14.42 -7.73
C VAL A 130 6.67 15.13 -6.38
N PRO A 131 6.17 16.37 -6.19
CA PRO A 131 6.30 17.06 -4.91
C PRO A 131 5.65 16.28 -3.76
N THR A 132 6.19 16.41 -2.56
CA THR A 132 5.51 16.02 -1.31
C THR A 132 4.62 17.18 -0.86
N LYS A 133 3.38 16.88 -0.47
CA LYS A 133 2.47 17.90 0.11
C LYS A 133 2.14 17.52 1.57
N PRO A 134 2.36 18.44 2.53
CA PRO A 134 1.80 18.32 3.87
C PRO A 134 0.28 18.51 3.83
N ARG A 135 -0.41 17.97 4.85
CA ARG A 135 -1.83 18.27 5.11
C ARG A 135 -2.02 19.80 5.11
N PRO A 136 -3.03 20.37 4.43
CA PRO A 136 -3.48 21.71 4.80
C PRO A 136 -3.91 21.59 6.26
N LYS A 137 -3.13 22.13 7.19
CA LYS A 137 -3.58 22.24 8.59
C LYS A 137 -5.02 22.74 8.53
N GLU A 138 -5.93 22.06 9.21
CA GLU A 138 -7.20 22.70 9.59
C GLU A 138 -6.80 24.08 10.07
N ILE A 139 -7.29 25.09 9.38
CA ILE A 139 -7.05 26.48 9.72
C ILE A 139 -7.42 26.56 11.20
N ASP A 140 -6.43 26.77 12.05
CA ASP A 140 -6.67 27.18 13.42
C ASP A 140 -7.53 28.45 13.29
N GLU A 141 -8.85 28.29 13.44
CA GLU A 141 -9.81 29.36 13.72
C GLU A 141 -9.54 29.95 15.13
N SER A 142 -8.28 29.97 15.59
CA SER A 142 -7.85 30.58 16.84
C SER A 142 -7.03 31.87 16.64
N ASN A 143 -6.79 32.30 15.40
CA ASN A 143 -6.24 33.64 15.13
C ASN A 143 -7.31 34.65 14.66
N GLY A 144 -8.51 34.50 15.21
CA GLY A 144 -9.56 35.50 15.16
C GLY A 144 -9.83 36.06 16.54
N GLU A 145 -8.85 36.72 17.16
CA GLU A 145 -9.03 37.71 18.24
C GLU A 145 -7.92 38.78 18.17
#